data_AF-A0AB34PMV4-F1
#
_entry.id   AF-A0AB34PMV4-F1
#
_cell.length_a   1.000
_cell.length_b   1.000
_cell.length_c   1.000
_cell.angle_alpha   90.00
_cell.angle_beta   90.00
_cell.angle_gamma   90.00
#
_symmetry.space_group_name_H-M   'P 1'
#
loop_
_entity.id
_entity.type
_entity.pdbx_description
1 polymer ?
#
loop_
_entity_poly.entity_id
_entity_poly.type
_entity_poly.pdbx_seq_one_letter_code
_entity_poly.pdbx_strand_id
1 'polypeptide(L)'
;MPTAAGLLLSSVFGASVRWVQTAMSGGPSKLTSKIIGYSIFMGSATGVYLLVVDPTIQNTQSLFERRLTLLREQREKRAEFYDFEPVTKQHPYKRGAFTQLLDKFGAKYQ
;
A
#
# COMPACT_ATOMS: atom_id res chain seq x y z
N MET A 1 -9.73 8.24 -0.26
CA MET A 1 -11.19 8.10 -0.10
C MET A 1 -11.55 6.67 -0.43
N PRO A 2 -12.56 6.09 0.23
CA PRO A 2 -12.92 4.71 -0.02
C PRO A 2 -13.42 4.57 -1.46
N THR A 3 -12.66 3.84 -2.27
CA THR A 3 -12.99 3.61 -3.68
C THR A 3 -13.97 2.46 -3.82
N ALA A 4 -14.88 2.54 -4.80
CA ALA A 4 -15.81 1.47 -5.14
C ALA A 4 -15.06 0.17 -5.52
N ALA A 5 -13.93 0.31 -6.25
CA ALA A 5 -13.07 -0.82 -6.58
C ALA A 5 -12.48 -1.49 -5.33
N GLY A 6 -12.01 -0.72 -4.34
CA GLY A 6 -11.49 -1.27 -3.10
C GLY A 6 -12.56 -1.94 -2.23
N LEU A 7 -13.80 -1.43 -2.23
CA LEU A 7 -14.94 -2.09 -1.58
C LEU A 7 -15.29 -3.42 -2.25
N LEU A 8 -15.34 -3.43 -3.59
CA LEU A 8 -15.61 -4.66 -4.34
C LEU A 8 -14.51 -5.69 -4.13
N LEU A 9 -13.23 -5.30 -4.28
CA LEU A 9 -12.10 -6.20 -4.08
C LEU A 9 -12.05 -6.76 -2.65
N SER A 10 -12.29 -5.93 -1.63
CA SER A 10 -12.32 -6.41 -0.24
C SER A 10 -13.48 -7.36 0.02
N SER A 11 -14.66 -7.12 -0.56
CA SER A 11 -15.79 -8.04 -0.46
C SER A 11 -15.51 -9.39 -1.17
N VAL A 12 -14.93 -9.36 -2.37
CA VAL A 12 -14.54 -10.56 -3.13
C VAL A 12 -13.46 -11.34 -2.39
N PHE A 13 -12.49 -10.62 -1.79
CA PHE A 13 -11.47 -11.22 -0.96
C PHE A 13 -12.05 -11.90 0.29
N GLY A 14 -12.98 -11.26 0.99
CA GLY A 14 -13.68 -11.89 2.11
C GLY A 14 -14.42 -13.16 1.68
N ALA A 15 -15.11 -13.12 0.54
CA ALA A 15 -15.78 -14.29 0.00
C ALA A 15 -14.80 -15.42 -0.39
N SER A 16 -13.66 -15.10 -1.01
CA SER A 16 -12.66 -16.10 -1.37
C SER A 16 -12.00 -16.75 -0.15
N VAL A 17 -11.73 -15.97 0.90
CA VAL A 17 -11.23 -16.51 2.17
C VAL A 17 -12.23 -17.49 2.79
N ARG A 18 -13.52 -17.12 2.82
CA ARG A 18 -14.56 -18.04 3.31
C ARG A 18 -14.66 -19.29 2.45
N TRP A 19 -14.55 -19.16 1.13
CA TRP A 19 -14.55 -20.30 0.22
C TRP A 19 -13.41 -21.27 0.50
N VAL A 20 -12.17 -20.78 0.61
CA VAL A 20 -10.99 -21.57 0.97
C VAL A 20 -11.17 -22.24 2.33
N GLN A 21 -11.64 -21.50 3.34
CA GLN A 21 -11.92 -22.07 4.65
C GLN A 21 -12.91 -23.23 4.55
N THR A 22 -14.03 -23.05 3.84
CA THR A 22 -15.04 -24.12 3.70
C THR A 22 -14.55 -25.32 2.90
N ALA A 23 -13.63 -25.12 1.96
CA ALA A 23 -12.99 -26.21 1.22
C ALA A 23 -12.08 -27.04 2.14
N MET A 24 -11.41 -26.41 3.11
CA MET A 24 -10.52 -27.08 4.06
C MET A 24 -11.25 -27.74 5.23
N SER A 25 -12.19 -27.04 5.86
CA SER A 25 -12.87 -27.50 7.08
C SER A 25 -14.19 -28.22 6.84
N GLY A 26 -14.64 -28.29 5.58
CA GLY A 26 -16.01 -28.64 5.24
C GLY A 26 -16.99 -27.48 5.46
N GLY A 27 -18.10 -27.51 4.73
CA GLY A 27 -19.15 -26.49 4.77
C GLY A 27 -20.32 -26.89 5.67
N PRO A 28 -21.04 -25.92 6.27
CA PRO A 28 -22.23 -26.22 7.05
C PRO A 28 -23.36 -26.76 6.15
N SER A 29 -24.22 -27.64 6.70
CA SER A 29 -25.32 -28.27 5.95
C SER A 29 -26.45 -27.28 5.61
N LYS A 30 -26.73 -26.34 6.51
CA LYS A 30 -27.80 -25.35 6.35
C LYS A 30 -27.37 -24.18 5.47
N LEU A 31 -28.21 -23.81 4.50
CA LEU A 31 -27.98 -22.66 3.60
C LEU A 31 -27.83 -21.34 4.38
N THR A 32 -28.64 -21.13 5.41
CA THR A 32 -28.59 -19.92 6.26
C THR A 32 -27.22 -19.76 6.93
N SER A 33 -26.66 -20.84 7.46
CA SER A 33 -25.31 -20.85 8.04
C SER A 33 -24.21 -20.59 7.00
N LYS A 34 -24.41 -20.99 5.74
CA LYS A 34 -23.50 -20.62 4.64
C LYS A 34 -23.55 -19.11 4.41
N ILE A 35 -24.74 -18.55 4.21
CA ILE A 35 -24.95 -17.11 3.94
C ILE A 35 -24.37 -16.25 5.06
N ILE A 36 -24.67 -16.58 6.32
CA ILE A 36 -24.13 -15.87 7.49
C ILE A 36 -22.61 -15.93 7.52
N GLY A 37 -22.01 -17.07 7.21
CA GLY A 37 -20.56 -17.20 7.12
C GLY A 37 -19.95 -16.29 6.05
N TYR A 38 -20.53 -16.26 4.85
CA TYR A 38 -20.05 -15.38 3.78
C TYR A 38 -20.24 -13.90 4.13
N SER A 39 -21.38 -13.50 4.70
CA SER A 39 -21.62 -12.11 5.06
C SER A 39 -20.65 -11.61 6.15
N ILE A 40 -20.32 -12.44 7.14
CA ILE A 40 -19.35 -12.11 8.19
C ILE A 40 -17.96 -11.87 7.58
N PHE A 41 -17.48 -12.77 6.71
CA PHE A 41 -16.15 -12.64 6.10
C PHE A 41 -16.07 -11.49 5.10
N MET A 42 -17.11 -11.27 4.30
CA MET A 42 -17.19 -10.11 3.41
C MET A 42 -17.21 -8.81 4.22
N GLY A 43 -18.01 -8.76 5.28
CA GLY A 43 -18.12 -7.60 6.17
C GLY A 43 -16.84 -7.31 6.95
N SER A 44 -16.13 -8.34 7.42
CA SER A 44 -14.85 -8.15 8.11
C SER A 44 -13.77 -7.66 7.14
N ALA A 45 -13.69 -8.22 5.93
CA ALA A 45 -12.74 -7.80 4.92
C ALA A 45 -12.98 -6.35 4.46
N THR A 46 -14.24 -5.96 4.24
CA THR A 46 -14.58 -4.56 3.92
C THR A 46 -14.31 -3.63 5.10
N GLY A 47 -14.56 -4.08 6.33
CA GLY A 47 -14.22 -3.35 7.55
C GLY A 47 -12.72 -3.07 7.68
N VAL A 48 -11.87 -4.07 7.43
CA VAL A 48 -10.41 -3.90 7.39
C VAL A 48 -9.99 -2.91 6.31
N TYR A 49 -10.58 -2.99 5.13
CA TYR A 49 -10.30 -2.04 4.06
C TYR A 49 -10.63 -0.60 4.46
N LEU A 50 -11.82 -0.36 5.02
CA LEU A 50 -12.28 0.98 5.40
C LEU A 50 -11.51 1.57 6.60
N LEU A 51 -11.19 0.74 7.59
CA LEU A 51 -10.60 1.23 8.85
C LEU A 51 -9.08 1.27 8.83
N VAL A 52 -8.43 0.44 8.00
CA VAL A 52 -6.97 0.28 8.02
C VAL A 52 -6.36 0.64 6.67
N VAL A 53 -6.82 0.02 5.58
CA VAL A 53 -6.16 0.12 4.28
C VAL A 53 -6.38 1.50 3.64
N ASP A 54 -7.61 1.98 3.57
CA ASP A 54 -7.89 3.27 2.94
C ASP A 54 -7.25 4.46 3.70
N PRO A 55 -7.32 4.56 5.04
CA PRO A 55 -6.62 5.61 5.78
C PRO A 55 -5.10 5.58 5.63
N THR A 56 -4.49 4.38 5.61
CA THR A 56 -3.03 4.26 5.45
C THR A 56 -2.56 4.68 4.05
N ILE A 57 -3.31 4.32 3.00
CA ILE A 57 -3.02 4.78 1.64
C ILE A 57 -3.11 6.30 1.55
N GLN A 58 -4.17 6.90 2.08
CA GLN A 58 -4.37 8.36 2.08
C GLN A 58 -3.24 9.09 2.80
N ASN A 59 -2.86 8.62 3.99
CA ASN A 59 -1.75 9.20 4.74
C ASN A 59 -0.45 9.13 3.93
N THR A 60 -0.20 7.99 3.29
CA THR A 60 1.01 7.79 2.49
C THR A 60 1.02 8.71 1.25
N GLN A 61 -0.10 8.84 0.55
CA GLN A 61 -0.24 9.76 -0.58
C GLN A 61 0.03 11.20 -0.17
N SER A 62 -0.56 11.66 0.94
CA SER A 62 -0.33 13.01 1.45
C SER A 62 1.14 13.30 1.78
N LEU A 63 1.86 12.30 2.30
CA LEU A 63 3.30 12.41 2.57
C LEU A 63 4.13 12.49 1.28
N PHE A 64 3.76 11.71 0.26
CA PHE A 64 4.43 11.78 -1.03
C PHE A 64 4.21 13.11 -1.73
N GLU A 65 2.98 13.63 -1.71
CA GLU A 65 2.67 14.95 -2.27
C GLU A 65 3.49 16.04 -1.59
N ARG A 66 3.54 16.06 -0.25
CA ARG A 66 4.38 17.00 0.52
C ARG A 66 5.87 16.91 0.17
N ARG A 67 6.39 15.69 -0.01
CA ARG A 67 7.79 15.52 -0.43
C ARG A 67 8.01 16.01 -1.85
N LEU A 68 7.05 15.79 -2.72
CA LEU A 68 7.12 16.20 -4.11
C LEU A 68 7.05 17.73 -4.26
N THR A 69 6.23 18.42 -3.45
CA THR A 69 6.20 19.89 -3.41
C THR A 69 7.53 20.46 -2.90
N LEU A 70 8.09 19.92 -1.81
CA LEU A 70 9.40 20.34 -1.31
C LEU A 70 10.51 20.15 -2.35
N LEU A 71 10.49 19.05 -3.10
CA LEU A 71 11.47 18.82 -4.18
C LEU A 71 11.30 19.79 -5.34
N ARG A 72 10.06 20.22 -5.65
CA ARG A 72 9.81 21.27 -6.66
C ARG A 72 10.35 22.61 -6.20
N GLU A 73 10.06 23.02 -4.96
CA GLU A 73 10.60 24.25 -4.36
C GLU A 73 12.14 24.26 -4.33
N GLN A 74 12.76 23.11 -4.00
CA GLN A 74 14.22 22.97 -4.03
C GLN A 74 14.79 23.09 -5.45
N ARG A 75 14.09 22.57 -6.47
CA ARG A 75 14.51 22.72 -7.87
C ARG A 75 14.40 24.16 -8.34
N GLU A 76 13.33 24.87 -7.98
CA GLU A 76 13.15 26.29 -8.29
C GLU A 76 14.25 27.13 -7.65
N LYS A 77 14.54 26.92 -6.36
CA LYS A 77 15.67 27.58 -5.68
C LYS A 77 17.03 27.19 -6.29
N ARG A 78 17.23 25.94 -6.68
CA ARG A 78 18.46 25.54 -7.38
C ARG A 78 18.60 26.22 -8.75
N ALA A 79 17.49 26.44 -9.46
CA ALA A 79 17.49 27.23 -10.69
C ALA A 79 17.86 28.70 -10.41
N GLU A 80 17.48 29.24 -9.26
CA GLU A 80 17.80 30.59 -8.80
C GLU A 80 19.25 30.75 -8.31
N PHE A 81 19.87 29.71 -7.73
CA PHE A 81 21.24 29.71 -7.18
C PHE A 81 22.30 29.05 -8.09
N TYR A 82 22.16 29.15 -9.42
CA TYR A 82 23.02 28.47 -10.40
C TYR A 82 24.50 28.96 -10.47
N ASP A 83 24.99 29.70 -9.47
CA ASP A 83 26.37 30.23 -9.41
C ASP A 83 27.27 29.56 -8.36
N PHE A 84 26.79 28.55 -7.63
CA PHE A 84 27.64 27.82 -6.68
C PHE A 84 27.96 26.42 -7.20
N GLU A 85 29.24 26.22 -7.56
CA GLU A 85 29.81 24.93 -7.94
C GLU A 85 29.39 23.82 -6.96
N PRO A 86 29.10 22.61 -7.46
CA PRO A 86 28.67 21.52 -6.60
C PRO A 86 29.86 21.01 -5.77
N VAL A 87 29.97 21.49 -4.52
CA VAL A 87 30.72 20.75 -3.50
C VAL A 87 30.05 19.40 -3.35
N THR A 88 30.71 18.35 -3.81
CA THR A 88 30.31 16.95 -3.69
C THR A 88 30.13 16.59 -2.22
N LYS A 89 28.93 16.82 -1.68
CA LYS A 89 28.53 16.30 -0.38
C LYS A 89 28.17 14.83 -0.59
N GLN A 90 29.15 13.96 -0.38
CA GLN A 90 28.90 12.55 -0.11
C GLN A 90 28.02 12.49 1.14
N HIS A 91 26.73 12.22 0.98
CA HIS A 91 25.86 11.95 2.11
C HIS A 91 26.00 10.48 2.49
N PRO A 92 26.50 10.13 3.70
CA PRO A 92 26.52 8.76 4.18
C PRO A 92 25.12 8.39 4.69
N TYR A 93 24.14 8.29 3.79
CA TYR A 93 22.85 7.73 4.16
C TYR A 93 23.02 6.22 4.32
N LYS A 94 23.00 5.74 5.57
CA LYS A 94 22.78 4.32 5.90
C LYS A 94 21.38 3.93 5.42
N ARG A 95 21.27 3.53 4.15
CA ARG A 95 20.08 2.86 3.59
C ARG A 95 19.85 1.58 4.40
N GLY A 96 18.64 1.39 4.93
CA GLY A 96 18.29 0.21 5.73
C GLY A 96 18.45 -1.10 4.95
N ALA A 97 18.56 -2.23 5.65
CA ALA A 97 18.86 -3.54 5.05
C ALA A 97 17.89 -3.93 3.90
N PHE A 98 16.63 -3.49 3.99
CA PHE A 98 15.63 -3.77 2.96
C PHE A 98 15.90 -3.04 1.63
N THR A 99 16.34 -1.78 1.67
CA THR A 99 16.66 -1.03 0.44
C THR A 99 17.99 -1.45 -0.17
N GLN A 100 18.94 -1.93 0.64
CA GLN A 100 20.15 -2.58 0.13
C GLN A 100 19.86 -3.90 -0.61
N LEU A 101 18.88 -4.69 -0.13
CA LEU A 101 18.47 -5.91 -0.82
C LEU A 101 17.83 -5.61 -2.18
N LEU A 102 16.97 -4.59 -2.25
CA LEU A 102 16.36 -4.17 -3.51
C LEU A 102 17.40 -3.65 -4.52
N ASP A 103 18.38 -2.86 -4.09
CA ASP A 103 19.49 -2.44 -4.97
C ASP A 103 20.30 -3.65 -5.45
N LYS A 104 20.56 -4.64 -4.59
CA LYS A 104 21.33 -5.85 -4.93
C LYS A 104 20.63 -6.76 -5.94
N PHE A 105 19.30 -6.85 -5.88
CA PHE A 105 18.51 -7.65 -6.83
C PHE A 105 18.05 -6.85 -8.05
N GLY A 106 17.98 -5.53 -7.97
CA GLY A 106 17.61 -4.63 -9.07
C GLY A 106 18.76 -4.26 -10.00
N ALA A 107 20.02 -4.36 -9.55
CA ALA A 107 21.20 -3.95 -10.31
C ALA A 107 21.65 -4.91 -11.44
N LYS A 108 20.81 -5.87 -11.84
CA LYS A 108 21.11 -6.80 -12.95
C LYS A 108 20.24 -6.55 -14.19
N TYR A 109 20.24 -5.31 -14.67
CA TYR A 109 19.93 -5.01 -16.06
C TYR A 109 20.89 -3.91 -16.55
N GLN A 110 22.13 -4.32 -16.80
CA GLN A 110 23.02 -3.77 -17.82
C GLN A 110 23.51 -4.95 -18.66
#